data_AF-A0A3D5FGT2-F1
#
_entry.id   AF-A0A3D5FGT2-F1
#
_cell.length_a   1.000
_cell.length_b   1.000
_cell.length_c   1.000
_cell.angle_alpha   90.00
_cell.angle_beta   90.00
_cell.angle_gamma   90.00
#
_symmetry.space_group_name_H-M   'P 1'
#
loop_
_entity.id
_entity.type
_entity.pdbx_description
1 polymer ?
#
loop_
_entity_poly.entity_id
_entity_poly.type
_entity_poly.pdbx_seq_one_letter_code
_entity_poly.pdbx_strand_id
1 'polypeptide(L)'
;MRYGFVGKHEDHALFVIDEGAPLKSGVRVKLNFEYPAGAWLYVCYLSSNGIYSLLFTSIAYRDISSLSLTSAQDTDAESVYGSLGWLTLDQNTGTETFFLIASVERLQVFEKLISNYDRANGKSRKRFAKRISQALENLPSQLAEAPNIQFVKRLEKPVIGGATFRELTDDGLSEHSLSHEATGTHIIHVAFTIDHQ
;
A
#
# COMPACT_ATOMS: atom_id res chain seq x y z
N MET A 1 -6.63 5.21 -8.08
CA MET A 1 -5.81 5.19 -6.84
C MET A 1 -4.45 5.75 -7.19
N ARG A 2 -3.88 6.61 -6.35
CA ARG A 2 -2.49 7.05 -6.45
C ARG A 2 -1.72 6.52 -5.26
N TYR A 3 -0.43 6.29 -5.42
CA TYR A 3 0.42 5.84 -4.34
C TYR A 3 1.86 6.28 -4.55
N GLY A 4 2.65 6.30 -3.49
CA GLY A 4 4.07 6.60 -3.57
C GLY A 4 4.83 6.05 -2.38
N PHE A 5 6.04 5.59 -2.65
CA PHE A 5 7.01 5.22 -1.64
C PHE A 5 8.05 6.34 -1.55
N VAL A 6 8.18 6.93 -0.37
CA VAL A 6 9.18 7.96 -0.09
C VAL A 6 10.22 7.36 0.84
N GLY A 7 11.47 7.42 0.41
CA GLY A 7 12.63 7.06 1.21
C GLY A 7 13.19 8.27 1.93
N LYS A 8 13.83 8.03 3.07
CA LYS A 8 14.57 9.05 3.82
C LYS A 8 15.94 8.51 4.19
N HIS A 9 16.98 9.21 3.73
CA HIS A 9 18.37 8.97 4.11
C HIS A 9 18.65 9.47 5.53
N GLU A 10 19.82 9.14 6.08
CA GLU A 10 20.24 9.57 7.42
C GLU A 10 20.38 11.09 7.53
N ASP A 11 20.74 11.77 6.45
CA ASP A 11 20.84 13.23 6.33
C ASP A 11 19.47 13.92 6.19
N HIS A 12 18.38 13.17 6.38
CA HIS A 12 16.99 13.58 6.22
C HIS A 12 16.57 13.94 4.78
N ALA A 13 17.43 13.73 3.78
CA ALA A 13 17.07 13.93 2.39
C ALA A 13 16.00 12.89 1.97
N LEU A 14 14.95 13.40 1.33
CA LEU A 14 13.86 12.58 0.81
C LEU A 14 14.19 12.15 -0.62
N PHE A 15 13.77 10.94 -0.99
CA PHE A 15 13.83 10.46 -2.36
C PHE A 15 12.59 9.61 -2.68
N VAL A 16 12.24 9.51 -3.96
CA VAL A 16 11.19 8.59 -4.41
C VAL A 16 11.80 7.20 -4.56
N ILE A 17 11.11 6.20 -4.03
CA ILE A 17 11.45 4.79 -4.24
C ILE A 17 10.64 4.32 -5.45
N ASP A 18 11.35 3.79 -6.45
CA ASP A 18 10.77 3.21 -7.65
C ASP A 18 10.67 1.68 -7.54
N GLU A 19 9.86 1.07 -8.41
CA GLU A 19 9.65 -0.39 -8.45
C GLU A 19 10.99 -1.13 -8.61
N GLY A 20 11.23 -2.10 -7.75
CA GLY A 20 12.46 -2.91 -7.72
C GLY A 20 13.70 -2.16 -7.24
N ALA A 21 13.55 -0.97 -6.65
CA ALA A 21 14.69 -0.20 -6.17
C ALA A 21 15.50 -0.95 -5.11
N PRO A 22 16.85 -0.94 -5.20
CA PRO A 22 17.71 -1.49 -4.17
C PRO A 22 17.75 -0.55 -2.95
N LEU A 23 17.38 -1.05 -1.78
CA LEU A 23 17.34 -0.29 -0.53
C LEU A 23 18.15 -0.99 0.55
N LYS A 24 19.02 -0.25 1.23
CA LYS A 24 19.82 -0.80 2.33
C LYS A 24 19.00 -0.91 3.61
N SER A 25 19.33 -1.88 4.46
CA SER A 25 18.87 -1.90 5.85
C SER A 25 19.08 -0.55 6.55
N GLY A 26 18.14 -0.16 7.41
CA GLY A 26 18.16 1.13 8.11
C GLY A 26 17.55 2.30 7.33
N VAL A 27 17.33 2.18 6.02
CA VAL A 27 16.57 3.16 5.24
C VAL A 27 15.15 3.25 5.78
N ARG A 28 14.65 4.49 5.95
CA ARG A 28 13.26 4.73 6.33
C ARG A 28 12.41 4.85 5.08
N VAL A 29 11.31 4.13 5.05
CA VAL A 29 10.34 4.06 3.95
C VAL A 29 8.99 4.51 4.46
N LYS A 30 8.31 5.36 3.71
CA LYS A 30 6.94 5.81 3.98
C LYS A 30 6.09 5.53 2.76
N LEU A 31 4.96 4.84 2.98
CA LEU A 31 3.98 4.56 1.94
C LEU A 31 2.83 5.56 2.05
N ASN A 32 2.60 6.31 0.97
CA ASN A 32 1.49 7.24 0.81
C ASN A 32 0.51 6.68 -0.22
N PHE A 33 -0.78 6.93 -0.03
CA PHE A 33 -1.80 6.51 -0.98
C PHE A 33 -3.03 7.42 -0.96
N GLU A 34 -3.68 7.52 -2.12
CA GLU A 34 -5.00 8.11 -2.31
C GLU A 34 -5.89 7.12 -3.04
N TYR A 35 -7.06 6.84 -2.48
CA TYR A 35 -8.00 5.87 -3.05
C TYR A 35 -9.40 6.48 -3.16
N PRO A 36 -10.25 5.98 -4.08
CA PRO A 36 -11.61 6.51 -4.25
C PRO A 36 -12.40 6.48 -2.94
N ALA A 37 -13.11 7.57 -2.64
CA ALA A 37 -13.99 7.60 -1.49
C ALA A 37 -15.08 6.52 -1.60
N GLY A 38 -15.45 5.92 -0.46
CA GLY A 38 -16.39 4.79 -0.41
C GLY A 38 -15.78 3.42 -0.70
N ALA A 39 -14.57 3.33 -1.28
CA ALA A 39 -13.88 2.06 -1.50
C ALA A 39 -13.26 1.49 -0.21
N TRP A 40 -13.08 0.18 -0.18
CA TRP A 40 -12.31 -0.54 0.82
C TRP A 40 -10.84 -0.59 0.40
N LEU A 41 -9.94 -0.12 1.27
CA LEU A 41 -8.51 -0.16 1.01
C LEU A 41 -7.82 -1.16 1.96
N TYR A 42 -6.91 -1.95 1.41
CA TYR A 42 -6.03 -2.86 2.14
C TYR A 42 -4.59 -2.64 1.68
N VAL A 43 -3.66 -2.62 2.64
CA VAL A 43 -2.23 -2.70 2.37
C VAL A 43 -1.70 -3.96 3.04
N CYS A 44 -1.35 -4.95 2.22
CA CYS A 44 -0.74 -6.18 2.68
C CYS A 44 0.74 -6.19 2.29
N TYR A 45 1.61 -6.64 3.19
CA TYR A 45 3.04 -6.70 3.02
C TYR A 45 3.50 -8.16 3.06
N LEU A 46 4.41 -8.50 2.15
CA LEU A 46 5.12 -9.77 2.11
C LEU A 46 6.61 -9.49 2.32
N SER A 47 7.13 -9.91 3.47
CA SER A 47 8.56 -9.79 3.77
C SER A 47 9.41 -10.72 2.90
N SER A 48 10.71 -10.46 2.83
CA SER A 48 11.74 -11.34 2.27
C SER A 48 11.70 -12.78 2.81
N ASN A 49 11.31 -12.96 4.07
CA ASN A 49 11.14 -14.27 4.71
C ASN A 49 9.81 -14.99 4.37
N GLY A 50 9.00 -14.47 3.46
CA GLY A 50 7.71 -15.04 3.07
C GLY A 50 6.60 -14.87 4.13
N ILE A 51 6.72 -13.84 4.99
CA ILE A 51 5.74 -13.53 6.02
C ILE A 51 4.77 -12.46 5.50
N TYR A 52 3.47 -12.78 5.54
CA TYR A 52 2.42 -11.82 5.24
C TYR A 52 2.08 -10.97 6.48
N SER A 53 1.73 -9.70 6.28
CA SER A 53 1.22 -8.80 7.31
C SER A 53 0.21 -7.83 6.71
N LEU A 54 -0.90 -7.57 7.37
CA LEU A 54 -1.85 -6.53 6.97
C LEU A 54 -1.45 -5.23 7.67
N LEU A 55 -0.80 -4.32 6.94
CA LEU A 55 -0.29 -3.05 7.47
C LEU A 55 -1.39 -2.01 7.64
N PHE A 56 -2.43 -2.08 6.80
CA PHE A 56 -3.55 -1.15 6.83
C PHE A 56 -4.82 -1.78 6.28
N THR A 57 -5.97 -1.41 6.85
CA THR A 57 -7.29 -1.65 6.27
C THR A 57 -8.25 -0.51 6.59
N SER A 58 -9.00 0.00 5.61
CA SER A 58 -10.00 1.06 5.84
C SER A 58 -11.17 0.64 6.74
N ILE A 59 -11.29 -0.65 7.08
CA ILE A 59 -12.28 -1.17 8.04
C ILE A 59 -11.99 -0.66 9.45
N ALA A 60 -10.75 -0.77 9.92
CA ALA A 60 -10.36 -0.38 11.28
C ALA A 60 -10.48 1.15 11.51
N TYR A 61 -10.43 1.93 10.43
CA TYR A 61 -10.50 3.40 10.46
C TYR A 61 -11.92 3.95 10.31
N ARG A 62 -12.94 3.10 10.16
CA ARG A 62 -14.32 3.53 10.42
C ARG A 62 -14.59 3.76 11.92
N ASP A 63 -13.69 3.31 12.81
CA ASP A 63 -13.87 3.39 14.27
C ASP A 63 -12.73 4.09 15.06
N ILE A 64 -11.55 4.44 14.50
CA ILE A 64 -10.42 4.97 15.31
C ILE A 64 -9.59 6.09 14.61
N SER A 65 -9.30 7.16 15.37
CA SER A 65 -8.69 8.46 15.03
C SER A 65 -7.15 8.52 14.96
N SER A 66 -6.43 7.41 14.77
CA SER A 66 -4.96 7.36 14.94
C SER A 66 -4.13 7.46 13.64
N LEU A 67 -4.75 7.78 12.51
CA LEU A 67 -4.05 8.19 11.29
C LEU A 67 -4.37 9.65 10.97
N SER A 68 -3.39 10.37 10.40
CA SER A 68 -3.62 11.67 9.76
C SER A 68 -4.37 11.46 8.45
N LEU A 69 -5.68 11.17 8.55
CA LEU A 69 -6.62 11.17 7.43
C LEU A 69 -7.06 12.62 7.20
N THR A 70 -6.33 13.37 6.39
CA THR A 70 -6.75 14.71 5.98
C THR A 70 -7.76 14.60 4.83
N SER A 71 -8.99 14.15 5.12
CA SER A 71 -10.22 14.41 4.31
C SER A 71 -11.44 13.55 4.70
N ALA A 72 -11.55 12.97 5.90
CA ALA A 72 -12.77 12.26 6.29
C ALA A 72 -13.95 13.18 6.67
N GLN A 73 -13.78 14.51 6.62
CA GLN A 73 -14.80 15.50 7.02
C GLN A 73 -15.51 16.19 5.85
N ASP A 74 -15.04 16.01 4.61
CA ASP A 74 -15.74 16.50 3.42
C ASP A 74 -16.56 15.36 2.82
N THR A 75 -17.87 15.40 2.99
CA THR A 75 -18.83 14.44 2.43
C THR A 75 -18.86 14.42 0.88
N ASP A 76 -18.15 15.37 0.23
CA ASP A 76 -18.00 15.50 -1.22
C ASP A 76 -16.60 15.13 -1.72
N ALA A 77 -15.71 14.60 -0.87
CA ALA A 77 -14.36 14.23 -1.30
C ALA A 77 -14.39 13.06 -2.30
N GLU A 78 -13.84 13.26 -3.50
CA GLU A 78 -13.72 12.19 -4.52
C GLU A 78 -12.72 11.10 -4.11
N SER A 79 -11.75 11.43 -3.23
CA SER A 79 -10.70 10.51 -2.78
C SER A 79 -10.29 10.74 -1.34
N VAL A 80 -9.86 9.66 -0.69
CA VAL A 80 -9.31 9.66 0.68
C VAL A 80 -7.80 9.49 0.61
N TYR A 81 -7.07 10.39 1.26
CA TYR A 81 -5.62 10.29 1.46
C TYR A 81 -5.31 9.51 2.75
N GLY A 82 -4.30 8.67 2.69
CA GLY A 82 -3.71 8.01 3.85
C GLY A 82 -2.22 7.75 3.67
N SER A 83 -1.56 7.47 4.78
CA SER A 83 -0.13 7.18 4.82
C SER A 83 0.16 6.19 5.93
N LEU A 84 1.12 5.29 5.69
CA LEU A 84 1.73 4.51 6.76
C LEU A 84 2.78 5.37 7.47
N GLY A 85 3.00 5.13 8.76
CA GLY A 85 4.14 5.72 9.46
C GLY A 85 5.47 5.32 8.81
N TRP A 86 6.55 6.00 9.20
CA TRP A 86 7.89 5.65 8.77
C TRP A 86 8.24 4.23 9.21
N LEU A 87 8.51 3.35 8.26
CA LEU A 87 9.01 1.99 8.46
C LEU A 87 10.52 2.01 8.27
N THR A 88 11.26 1.42 9.21
CA THR A 88 12.71 1.25 9.04
C THR A 88 12.96 -0.15 8.53
N LEU A 89 13.67 -0.29 7.40
CA LEU A 89 14.07 -1.60 6.88
C LEU A 89 14.96 -2.28 7.92
N ASP A 90 14.60 -3.51 8.28
CA ASP A 90 15.30 -4.30 9.30
C ASP A 90 16.55 -4.96 8.71
N GLN A 91 17.01 -6.08 9.27
CA GLN A 91 18.17 -6.83 8.75
C GLN A 91 17.76 -8.02 7.86
N ASN A 92 16.47 -8.18 7.57
CA ASN A 92 15.95 -9.27 6.75
C ASN A 92 15.99 -8.88 5.26
N THR A 93 17.17 -8.98 4.67
CA THR A 93 17.41 -8.68 3.25
C THR A 93 16.65 -9.63 2.33
N GLY A 94 16.25 -9.14 1.16
CA GLY A 94 15.64 -9.87 0.06
C GLY A 94 14.49 -9.10 -0.58
N THR A 95 13.74 -9.78 -1.43
CA THR A 95 12.60 -9.18 -2.11
C THR A 95 11.44 -8.98 -1.15
N GLU A 96 10.95 -7.75 -1.03
CA GLU A 96 9.77 -7.43 -0.24
C GLU A 96 8.69 -6.82 -1.14
N THR A 97 7.42 -7.16 -0.89
CA THR A 97 6.31 -6.73 -1.74
C THR A 97 5.19 -6.12 -0.92
N PHE A 98 4.73 -4.95 -1.35
CA PHE A 98 3.56 -4.26 -0.84
C PHE A 98 2.41 -4.41 -1.83
N PHE A 99 1.35 -5.08 -1.40
CA PHE A 99 0.10 -5.22 -2.13
C PHE A 99 -0.88 -4.13 -1.69
N LEU A 100 -1.16 -3.18 -2.58
CA LEU A 100 -2.18 -2.15 -2.37
C LEU A 100 -3.44 -2.55 -3.12
N ILE A 101 -4.56 -2.66 -2.38
CA ILE A 101 -5.81 -3.16 -2.91
C ILE A 101 -6.94 -2.19 -2.57
N ALA A 102 -7.47 -1.48 -3.57
CA ALA A 102 -8.69 -0.70 -3.44
C ALA A 102 -9.85 -1.44 -4.13
N SER A 103 -10.93 -1.68 -3.41
CA SER A 103 -12.06 -2.50 -3.88
C SER A 103 -13.39 -1.81 -3.59
N VAL A 104 -14.32 -1.86 -4.54
CA VAL A 104 -15.69 -1.34 -4.32
C VAL A 104 -16.47 -2.22 -3.33
N GLU A 105 -16.12 -3.50 -3.24
CA GLU A 105 -16.70 -4.45 -2.28
C GLU A 105 -15.71 -4.85 -1.18
N ARG A 106 -16.26 -5.26 -0.02
CA ARG A 106 -15.45 -5.74 1.09
C ARG A 106 -14.89 -7.12 0.80
N LEU A 107 -13.59 -7.31 0.99
CA LEU A 107 -12.88 -8.56 0.68
C LEU A 107 -12.90 -9.52 1.87
N GLN A 108 -14.10 -9.91 2.32
CA GLN A 108 -14.29 -10.71 3.55
C GLN A 108 -13.51 -12.03 3.56
N VAL A 109 -13.40 -12.69 2.39
CA VAL A 109 -12.63 -13.93 2.25
C VAL A 109 -11.14 -13.67 2.48
N PHE A 110 -10.60 -12.59 1.90
CA PHE A 110 -9.22 -12.18 2.08
C PHE A 110 -8.93 -11.83 3.55
N GLU A 111 -9.79 -11.04 4.19
CA GLU A 111 -9.69 -10.71 5.61
C GLU A 111 -9.64 -11.96 6.50
N LYS A 112 -10.53 -12.93 6.22
CA LYS A 112 -10.56 -14.20 6.95
C LYS A 112 -9.29 -15.02 6.72
N LEU A 113 -8.70 -14.98 5.52
CA LEU A 113 -7.43 -15.64 5.23
C LEU A 113 -6.27 -15.03 6.04
N ILE A 114 -6.17 -13.70 6.08
CA ILE A 114 -5.17 -13.01 6.91
C ILE A 114 -5.38 -13.35 8.40
N SER A 115 -6.60 -13.22 8.92
CA SER A 115 -6.87 -13.51 10.33
C SER A 115 -6.52 -14.96 10.72
N ASN A 116 -6.80 -15.92 9.85
CA ASN A 116 -6.41 -17.31 10.08
C ASN A 116 -4.90 -17.52 9.98
N TYR A 117 -4.22 -16.82 9.07
CA TYR A 117 -2.77 -16.86 8.94
C TYR A 117 -2.08 -16.37 10.23
N ASP A 118 -2.54 -15.25 10.79
CA ASP A 118 -1.98 -14.65 12.01
C ASP A 118 -2.13 -15.56 13.23
N ARG A 119 -3.23 -16.32 13.30
CA ARG A 119 -3.51 -17.27 14.38
C ARG A 119 -2.85 -18.63 14.18
N ALA A 120 -2.34 -18.92 12.98
CA ALA A 120 -1.77 -20.21 12.63
C ALA A 120 -0.27 -20.29 12.93
N ASN A 121 0.24 -21.50 13.09
CA ASN A 121 1.67 -21.78 13.23
C ASN A 121 2.11 -22.96 12.34
N GLY A 122 3.43 -23.14 12.23
CA GLY A 122 4.04 -24.28 11.54
C GLY A 122 3.48 -24.56 10.14
N LYS A 123 3.07 -25.82 9.91
CA LYS A 123 2.53 -26.26 8.62
C LYS A 123 1.21 -25.58 8.24
N SER A 124 0.38 -25.22 9.23
CA SER A 124 -0.91 -24.55 8.98
C SER A 124 -0.68 -23.13 8.45
N ARG A 125 0.24 -22.38 9.08
CA ARG A 125 0.62 -21.02 8.63
C ARG A 125 1.12 -21.02 7.19
N LYS A 126 1.96 -22.00 6.82
CA LYS A 126 2.43 -22.17 5.43
C LYS A 126 1.28 -22.45 4.43
N ARG A 127 0.24 -23.17 4.84
CA ARG A 127 -0.95 -23.40 3.98
C ARG A 127 -1.75 -22.12 3.78
N PHE A 128 -1.94 -21.32 4.83
CA PHE A 128 -2.62 -20.04 4.71
C PHE A 128 -1.82 -19.04 3.87
N ALA A 129 -0.48 -19.00 3.99
CA ALA A 129 0.37 -18.19 3.11
C ALA A 129 0.09 -18.47 1.63
N LYS A 130 0.10 -19.75 1.23
CA LYS A 130 -0.21 -20.15 -0.16
C LYS A 130 -1.60 -19.70 -0.60
N ARG A 131 -2.60 -19.80 0.28
CA ARG A 131 -3.97 -19.35 -0.01
C ARG A 131 -4.06 -17.83 -0.14
N ILE A 132 -3.28 -17.08 0.64
CA ILE A 132 -3.19 -15.62 0.52
C ILE A 132 -2.56 -15.26 -0.83
N SER A 133 -1.45 -15.89 -1.22
CA SER A 133 -0.83 -15.68 -2.54
C SER A 133 -1.82 -15.94 -3.67
N GLN A 134 -2.52 -17.08 -3.63
CA GLN A 134 -3.57 -17.40 -4.60
C GLN A 134 -4.73 -16.40 -4.58
N ALA A 135 -5.14 -15.92 -3.40
CA ALA A 135 -6.19 -14.92 -3.31
C ALA A 135 -5.76 -13.62 -4.01
N LEU A 136 -4.54 -13.14 -3.74
CA LEU A 136 -3.96 -11.94 -4.36
C LEU A 136 -3.83 -12.08 -5.89
N GLU A 137 -3.35 -13.22 -6.39
CA GLU A 137 -3.25 -13.51 -7.82
C GLU A 137 -4.61 -13.50 -8.51
N ASN A 138 -5.65 -14.00 -7.84
CA ASN A 138 -7.00 -14.10 -8.39
C ASN A 138 -7.85 -12.83 -8.19
N LEU A 139 -7.40 -11.85 -7.39
CA LEU A 139 -8.17 -10.64 -7.07
C LEU A 139 -8.71 -9.91 -8.32
N PRO A 140 -7.92 -9.69 -9.39
CA PRO A 140 -8.42 -9.01 -10.58
C PRO A 140 -9.62 -9.71 -11.23
N SER A 141 -9.76 -11.02 -11.05
CA SER A 141 -10.80 -11.85 -11.66
C SER A 141 -12.02 -12.09 -10.75
N GLN A 142 -11.97 -11.68 -9.47
CA GLN A 142 -13.01 -12.03 -8.49
C GLN A 142 -14.28 -11.17 -8.59
N LEU A 143 -14.17 -9.93 -9.04
CA LEU A 143 -15.25 -8.92 -8.94
C LEU A 143 -15.72 -8.38 -10.30
N ALA A 144 -15.31 -8.99 -11.41
CA ALA A 144 -15.56 -8.43 -12.72
C ALA A 144 -16.29 -9.42 -13.63
N GLU A 145 -17.43 -9.00 -14.18
CA GLU A 145 -18.17 -9.72 -15.24
C GLU A 145 -17.41 -9.71 -16.59
N ALA A 146 -16.38 -8.87 -16.69
CA ALA A 146 -15.45 -8.71 -17.82
C ALA A 146 -14.01 -8.65 -17.26
N PRO A 147 -12.94 -8.88 -18.05
CA PRO A 147 -11.57 -8.79 -17.53
C PRO A 147 -11.32 -7.40 -16.93
N ASN A 148 -10.94 -7.37 -15.64
CA ASN A 148 -10.59 -6.13 -14.97
C ASN A 148 -9.29 -5.58 -15.56
N ILE A 149 -9.40 -4.58 -16.42
CA ILE A 149 -8.24 -3.95 -17.05
C ILE A 149 -7.64 -2.99 -16.02
N GLN A 150 -6.48 -3.37 -15.49
CA GLN A 150 -5.70 -2.55 -14.57
C GLN A 150 -4.57 -1.87 -15.32
N PHE A 151 -4.42 -0.57 -15.09
CA PHE A 151 -3.28 0.20 -15.59
C PHE A 151 -2.51 0.74 -14.41
N VAL A 152 -1.19 0.54 -14.41
CA VAL A 152 -0.26 1.15 -13.46
C VAL A 152 0.70 2.02 -14.24
N LYS A 153 0.85 3.28 -13.82
CA LYS A 153 1.72 4.26 -14.47
C LYS A 153 2.54 5.01 -13.42
N ARG A 154 3.85 5.14 -13.67
CA ARG A 154 4.72 6.10 -12.98
C ARG A 154 4.40 7.51 -13.46
N LEU A 155 4.13 8.44 -12.53
CA LEU A 155 3.90 9.85 -12.83
C LEU A 155 5.21 10.52 -13.26
N GLU A 156 5.14 11.47 -14.20
CA GLU A 156 6.32 12.22 -14.65
C GLU A 156 6.97 13.02 -13.52
N LYS A 157 6.14 13.56 -12.62
CA LYS A 157 6.56 14.23 -11.39
C LYS A 157 5.69 13.75 -10.22
N PRO A 158 6.26 13.60 -9.01
CA PRO A 158 5.46 13.29 -7.84
C PRO A 158 4.42 14.39 -7.57
N VAL A 159 3.26 13.99 -7.07
CA VAL A 159 2.20 14.91 -6.62
C VAL A 159 2.06 14.81 -5.11
N ILE A 160 1.73 15.90 -4.43
CA ILE A 160 1.50 15.87 -2.97
C ILE A 160 0.08 15.35 -2.73
N GLY A 161 -0.05 14.32 -1.90
CA GLY A 161 -1.36 13.87 -1.44
C GLY A 161 -1.87 14.67 -0.23
N GLY A 162 -3.19 14.84 -0.14
CA GLY A 162 -3.84 15.64 0.91
C GLY A 162 -3.74 17.16 0.68
N ALA A 163 -4.88 17.85 0.72
CA ALA A 163 -5.02 19.24 0.28
C ALA A 163 -4.29 20.31 1.14
N THR A 164 -3.71 19.93 2.28
CA THR A 164 -3.16 20.87 3.28
C THR A 164 -1.64 20.90 3.40
N PHE A 165 -0.89 20.04 2.70
CA PHE A 165 0.57 19.95 2.85
C PHE A 165 1.30 20.88 1.87
N ARG A 166 1.98 21.91 2.38
CA ARG A 166 2.70 22.94 1.59
C ARG A 166 4.22 22.94 1.81
N GLU A 167 4.79 21.91 2.43
CA GLU A 167 6.25 21.78 2.54
C GLU A 167 6.78 21.00 1.33
N LEU A 168 7.26 21.74 0.34
CA LEU A 168 8.02 21.25 -0.80
C LEU A 168 9.52 21.45 -0.48
N THR A 169 10.35 20.43 -0.71
CA THR A 169 11.79 20.66 -0.87
C THR A 169 12.05 21.44 -2.17
N ASP A 170 13.27 21.95 -2.38
CA ASP A 170 13.65 22.64 -3.63
C ASP A 170 13.39 21.77 -4.89
N ASP A 171 13.41 20.45 -4.74
CA ASP A 171 13.09 19.46 -5.80
C ASP A 171 11.59 19.12 -5.93
N GLY A 172 10.74 19.75 -5.11
CA GLY A 172 9.30 19.55 -5.10
C GLY A 172 8.84 18.24 -4.47
N LEU A 173 9.70 17.58 -3.69
CA LEU A 173 9.38 16.33 -2.99
C LEU A 173 8.90 16.63 -1.56
N SER A 174 7.95 15.84 -1.08
CA SER A 174 7.40 15.91 0.26
C SER A 174 7.31 14.52 0.87
N GLU A 175 7.25 14.42 2.20
CA GLU A 175 6.96 13.14 2.88
C GLU A 175 5.57 12.58 2.51
N HIS A 176 4.73 13.38 1.86
CA HIS A 176 3.37 13.04 1.42
C HIS A 176 3.26 12.78 -0.09
N SER A 177 4.40 12.71 -0.79
CA SER A 177 4.41 12.54 -2.24
C SER A 177 3.89 11.18 -2.69
N LEU A 178 3.13 11.22 -3.79
CA LEU A 178 2.61 10.10 -4.56
C LEU A 178 3.33 10.11 -5.91
N SER A 179 3.84 8.96 -6.32
CA SER A 179 4.70 8.83 -7.51
C SER A 179 4.08 7.99 -8.62
N HIS A 180 3.01 7.27 -8.32
CA HIS A 180 2.35 6.34 -9.22
C HIS A 180 0.84 6.52 -9.21
N GLU A 181 0.21 6.13 -10.31
CA GLU A 181 -1.23 6.06 -10.48
C GLU A 181 -1.63 4.66 -10.96
N ALA A 182 -2.69 4.14 -10.37
CA ALA A 182 -3.32 2.89 -10.77
C ALA A 182 -4.83 3.05 -10.95
N THR A 183 -5.36 2.55 -12.05
CA THR A 183 -6.79 2.59 -12.39
C THR A 183 -7.35 1.17 -12.57
N GLY A 184 -8.65 1.03 -12.29
CA GLY A 184 -9.40 -0.22 -12.32
C GLY A 184 -10.88 0.06 -12.05
N THR A 185 -11.77 -0.83 -12.47
CA THR A 185 -13.23 -0.57 -12.42
C THR A 185 -13.86 -0.99 -11.10
N HIS A 186 -13.60 -2.23 -10.68
CA HIS A 186 -14.16 -2.80 -9.44
C HIS A 186 -13.08 -3.00 -8.38
N ILE A 187 -11.87 -3.32 -8.82
CA ILE A 187 -10.73 -3.51 -7.96
C ILE A 187 -9.46 -2.97 -8.61
N ILE A 188 -8.68 -2.22 -7.84
CA ILE A 188 -7.35 -1.79 -8.19
C ILE A 188 -6.40 -2.60 -7.31
N HIS A 189 -5.51 -3.38 -7.92
CA HIS A 189 -4.54 -4.23 -7.25
C HIS A 189 -3.15 -3.87 -7.78
N VAL A 190 -2.27 -3.48 -6.88
CA VAL A 190 -0.88 -3.14 -7.20
C VAL A 190 0.01 -4.01 -6.32
N ALA A 191 1.01 -4.65 -6.92
CA ALA A 191 2.14 -5.24 -6.20
C ALA A 191 3.35 -4.35 -6.45
N PHE A 192 3.84 -3.68 -5.40
CA PHE A 192 5.02 -2.84 -5.44
C PHE A 192 6.18 -3.53 -4.74
N THR A 193 7.29 -3.72 -5.43
CA THR A 193 8.41 -4.52 -4.94
C THR A 193 9.62 -3.65 -4.63
N ILE A 194 10.34 -3.97 -3.57
CA ILE A 194 11.67 -3.44 -3.28
C ILE A 194 12.70 -4.57 -3.20
N ASP A 195 13.95 -4.27 -3.53
CA ASP A 195 15.09 -5.16 -3.32
C ASP A 195 15.84 -4.71 -2.06
N HIS A 196 15.56 -5.33 -0.92
CA HIS A 196 16.21 -4.98 0.35
C HIS A 196 17.58 -5.67 0.44
N GLN A 197 18.65 -4.88 0.54
CA GLN A 197 20.06 -5.32 0.56
C GLN A 197 20.77 -5.07 1.89
#